data_AF-A0A6D1ACN1-F1
#
_entry.id   AF-A0A6D1ACN1-F1
#
_cell.length_a   1.000
_cell.length_b   1.000
_cell.length_c   1.000
_cell.angle_alpha   90.00
_cell.angle_beta   90.00
_cell.angle_gamma   90.00
#
_symmetry.space_group_name_H-M   'P 1'
#
loop_
_entity.id
_entity.type
_entity.pdbx_description
1 polymer ?
#
loop_
_entity_poly.entity_id
_entity_poly.type
_entity_poly.pdbx_seq_one_letter_code
_entity_poly.pdbx_strand_id
1 'polypeptide(L)'
;EGTPFTIKGIENTFFIPILGKRNVMNAMAAIAAGGYFGIAPEDAAKGLSGLKVTGMRLELIKTDSGLSIINDAYNASPTSMKAAIQLTESLE
;
A
#
# COMPACT_ATOMS: atom_id res chain seq x y z
N GLU A 1 1.72 0.05 -10.81
CA GLU A 1 2.83 -0.20 -9.88
C GLU A 1 2.28 -0.57 -8.51
N GLY A 2 3.01 -1.31 -7.68
CA GLY A 2 2.53 -1.76 -6.37
C GLY A 2 3.58 -2.55 -5.60
N THR A 3 3.24 -3.05 -4.42
CA THR A 3 4.19 -3.75 -3.55
C THR A 3 3.77 -5.21 -3.33
N PRO A 4 4.51 -6.19 -3.86
CA PRO A 4 4.35 -7.60 -3.51
C PRO A 4 4.99 -7.90 -2.15
N PHE A 5 4.42 -8.83 -1.38
CA PHE A 5 4.98 -9.25 -0.09
C PHE A 5 4.48 -10.64 0.33
N THR A 6 5.20 -11.27 1.26
CA THR A 6 4.86 -12.56 1.87
C THR A 6 4.79 -12.41 3.39
N ILE A 7 3.96 -13.22 4.05
CA ILE A 7 3.83 -13.23 5.51
C ILE A 7 4.37 -14.56 6.04
N LYS A 8 5.28 -14.51 7.01
CA LYS A 8 5.83 -15.73 7.63
C LYS A 8 4.70 -16.54 8.27
N GLY A 9 4.60 -17.82 7.90
CA GLY A 9 3.59 -18.75 8.40
C GLY A 9 2.28 -18.76 7.60
N ILE A 10 2.19 -18.02 6.49
CA ILE A 10 1.08 -18.07 5.54
C ILE A 10 1.67 -18.39 4.17
N GLU A 11 1.25 -19.48 3.55
CA GLU A 11 1.75 -19.93 2.25
C GLU A 11 1.09 -19.21 1.05
N ASN A 12 0.90 -17.89 1.17
CA ASN A 12 0.39 -17.04 0.09
C ASN A 12 1.30 -15.84 -0.18
N THR A 13 1.31 -15.42 -1.44
CA THR A 13 1.88 -14.13 -1.86
C THR A 13 0.77 -13.10 -1.98
N PHE A 14 1.01 -11.91 -1.44
CA PHE A 14 0.08 -10.79 -1.45
C PHE A 14 0.62 -9.67 -2.31
N PHE A 15 -0.30 -8.88 -2.88
CA PHE A 15 0.02 -7.68 -3.64
C PHE A 15 -0.95 -6.58 -3.26
N ILE A 16 -0.43 -5.37 -3.06
CA ILE A 16 -1.23 -4.15 -2.95
C ILE A 16 -0.83 -3.17 -4.06
N PRO A 17 -1.78 -2.54 -4.76
CA PRO A 17 -1.52 -1.53 -5.79
C PRO A 17 -1.17 -0.16 -5.19
N ILE A 18 -0.40 -0.16 -4.10
CA ILE A 18 0.11 1.04 -3.42
C ILE A 18 1.56 0.78 -3.03
N LEU A 19 2.41 1.77 -3.20
CA LEU A 19 3.81 1.71 -2.80
C LEU A 19 4.00 1.91 -1.29
N GLY A 20 5.14 1.43 -0.78
CA GLY A 20 5.66 1.78 0.54
C GLY A 20 5.38 0.76 1.64
N LYS A 21 6.39 0.56 2.49
CA LYS A 21 6.40 -0.41 3.60
C LYS A 21 5.26 -0.21 4.61
N ARG A 22 4.81 1.03 4.81
CA ARG A 22 3.69 1.34 5.72
C ARG A 22 2.38 0.75 5.22
N ASN A 23 2.12 0.79 3.91
CA ASN A 23 0.91 0.22 3.33
C ASN A 23 0.92 -1.31 3.41
N VAL A 24 2.09 -1.94 3.28
CA VAL A 24 2.25 -3.38 3.56
C VAL A 24 1.90 -3.71 5.01
N MET A 25 2.33 -2.90 5.99
CA MET A 25 1.94 -3.10 7.41
C MET A 25 0.44 -2.97 7.63
N ASN A 26 -0.21 -2.00 6.99
CA ASN A 26 -1.67 -1.86 7.06
C ASN A 26 -2.38 -3.08 6.44
N ALA A 27 -1.88 -3.58 5.31
CA ALA A 27 -2.42 -4.77 4.66
C ALA A 27 -2.24 -6.02 5.54
N MET A 28 -1.08 -6.21 6.18
CA MET A 28 -0.86 -7.31 7.13
C MET A 28 -1.80 -7.24 8.33
N ALA A 29 -2.05 -6.05 8.88
CA ALA A 29 -3.02 -5.87 9.96
C ALA A 29 -4.45 -6.22 9.52
N ALA A 30 -4.84 -5.83 8.30
CA ALA A 30 -6.13 -6.19 7.72
C ALA A 30 -6.26 -7.71 7.47
N ILE A 31 -5.21 -8.37 6.99
CA ILE A 31 -5.16 -9.84 6.82
C ILE A 31 -5.33 -10.54 8.17
N ALA A 32 -4.60 -10.08 9.20
CA ALA A 32 -4.72 -10.65 10.54
C ALA A 32 -6.14 -10.51 11.12
N ALA A 33 -6.74 -9.33 10.96
CA ALA A 33 -8.12 -9.09 11.38
C ALA A 33 -9.12 -9.94 10.57
N GLY A 34 -8.96 -10.03 9.25
CA GLY A 34 -9.80 -10.85 8.39
C GLY A 34 -9.72 -12.35 8.72
N GLY A 35 -8.51 -12.84 9.01
CA GLY A 35 -8.29 -14.22 9.42
C GLY A 35 -9.01 -14.57 10.73
N TYR A 36 -9.09 -13.63 11.68
CA TYR A 36 -9.90 -13.80 12.90
C TYR A 36 -11.39 -14.04 12.59
N PHE A 37 -11.92 -13.43 11.52
CA PHE A 37 -13.29 -13.62 11.05
C PHE A 37 -13.42 -14.75 10.01
N GLY A 38 -12.40 -15.57 9.81
CA GLY A 38 -12.44 -16.73 8.92
C GLY A 38 -12.24 -16.43 7.43
N ILE A 39 -11.72 -15.24 7.07
CA ILE A 39 -11.34 -14.96 5.68
C ILE A 39 -10.09 -15.78 5.33
N ALA A 40 -10.18 -16.59 4.28
CA ALA A 40 -9.07 -17.40 3.81
C ALA A 40 -7.94 -16.50 3.21
N PRO A 41 -6.66 -16.90 3.33
CA PRO A 41 -5.55 -16.15 2.77
C PRO A 41 -5.68 -15.85 1.26
N GLU A 42 -6.30 -16.75 0.49
CA GLU A 42 -6.52 -16.62 -0.95
C GLU A 42 -7.52 -15.50 -1.25
N ASP A 43 -8.60 -15.43 -0.47
CA ASP A 43 -9.63 -14.40 -0.59
C ASP A 43 -9.07 -13.04 -0.18
N ALA A 44 -8.26 -12.99 0.88
CA ALA A 44 -7.57 -11.78 1.29
C ALA A 44 -6.58 -11.28 0.21
N ALA A 45 -5.81 -12.19 -0.40
CA ALA A 45 -4.90 -11.86 -1.50
C ALA A 45 -5.66 -11.30 -2.71
N LYS A 46 -6.78 -11.94 -3.08
CA LYS A 46 -7.66 -11.48 -4.16
C LYS A 46 -8.23 -10.09 -3.86
N GLY A 47 -8.76 -9.88 -2.65
CA GLY A 47 -9.33 -8.60 -2.22
C GLY A 47 -8.30 -7.46 -2.22
N LEU A 48 -7.10 -7.70 -1.70
CA LEU A 48 -6.03 -6.71 -1.66
C LEU A 48 -5.50 -6.35 -3.05
N SER A 49 -5.45 -7.30 -3.99
CA SER A 49 -5.04 -7.04 -5.36
C SER A 49 -5.99 -6.08 -6.10
N GLY A 50 -7.27 -6.08 -5.72
CA GLY A 50 -8.31 -5.21 -6.27
C GLY A 50 -8.51 -3.90 -5.49
N LEU A 51 -7.66 -3.61 -4.50
CA LEU A 51 -7.75 -2.40 -3.70
C LEU A 51 -7.72 -1.16 -4.61
N LYS A 52 -8.73 -0.30 -4.50
CA LYS A 52 -8.70 1.02 -5.13
C LYS A 52 -8.09 2.01 -4.16
N VAL A 53 -7.00 2.63 -4.57
CA VAL A 53 -6.37 3.70 -3.81
C VAL A 53 -7.38 4.84 -3.69
N THR A 54 -7.71 5.24 -2.47
CA THR A 54 -8.46 6.47 -2.24
C THR A 54 -7.56 7.64 -2.63
N GLY A 55 -8.06 8.63 -3.37
CA GLY A 55 -7.28 9.80 -3.78
C GLY A 55 -6.55 10.49 -2.62
N MET A 56 -5.51 11.25 -2.95
CA MET A 56 -4.64 11.95 -1.99
C MET A 56 -3.82 11.06 -1.04
N ARG A 57 -3.61 9.78 -1.37
CA ARG A 57 -2.71 8.87 -0.62
C ARG A 57 -1.69 8.24 -1.55
N LEU A 58 -0.49 8.82 -1.61
CA LEU A 58 0.58 8.44 -2.55
C LEU A 58 0.07 8.26 -3.99
N GLU A 59 -0.86 9.12 -4.39
CA GLU A 59 -1.51 9.06 -5.69
C GLU A 59 -0.57 9.59 -6.77
N LEU A 60 -0.19 8.76 -7.73
CA LEU A 60 0.66 9.16 -8.84
C LEU A 60 -0.17 9.83 -9.94
N ILE A 61 -0.01 11.14 -10.10
CA ILE A 61 -0.66 11.93 -11.13
C ILE A 61 0.37 12.23 -12.22
N LYS A 62 0.07 11.86 -13.46
CA LYS A 62 0.84 12.27 -14.64
C LYS A 62 0.24 13.56 -15.18
N THR A 63 1.07 14.58 -15.30
CA THR A 63 0.68 15.84 -15.94
C THR A 63 0.80 15.72 -17.46
N ASP A 64 0.09 16.58 -18.21
CA ASP A 64 0.16 16.63 -19.67
C ASP A 64 1.57 16.97 -20.19
N SER A 65 2.39 17.63 -19.38
CA SER A 65 3.80 17.92 -19.68
C SER A 65 4.75 16.75 -19.41
N GLY A 66 4.25 15.62 -18.91
CA GLY A 66 5.02 14.42 -18.61
C GLY A 66 5.62 14.36 -17.20
N LEU A 67 5.44 15.41 -16.38
CA LEU A 67 5.88 15.39 -14.97
C LEU A 67 5.04 14.41 -14.16
N SER A 68 5.69 13.76 -13.20
CA SER A 68 5.05 12.88 -12.22
C SER A 68 4.87 13.64 -10.90
N ILE A 69 3.64 13.72 -10.42
CA ILE A 69 3.28 14.29 -9.13
C ILE A 69 2.84 13.16 -8.22
N ILE A 70 3.37 13.11 -6.99
CA ILE A 70 2.89 12.22 -5.94
C ILE A 70 1.99 13.04 -5.01
N ASN A 71 0.68 12.83 -5.09
CA ASN A 71 -0.32 13.49 -4.25
C ASN A 71 -0.57 12.69 -2.97
N ASP A 72 0.00 13.15 -1.85
CA ASP A 72 -0.20 12.59 -0.50
C ASP A 72 -0.84 13.61 0.46
N ALA A 73 -1.82 14.38 -0.04
CA ALA A 73 -2.41 15.51 0.67
C ALA A 73 -3.51 15.16 1.69
N TYR A 74 -3.81 13.88 1.94
CA TYR A 74 -4.90 13.51 2.85
C TYR A 74 -4.60 13.83 4.32
N ASN A 75 -3.37 13.57 4.79
CA ASN A 75 -2.99 13.78 6.18
C ASN A 75 -1.48 14.08 6.31
N ALA A 76 -1.11 15.07 7.11
CA ALA A 76 0.27 15.53 7.31
C ALA A 76 0.76 15.29 8.75
N SER A 77 0.44 14.14 9.34
CA SER A 77 1.00 13.79 10.65
C SER A 77 2.52 13.57 10.56
N PRO A 78 3.31 13.83 11.63
CA PRO A 78 4.77 13.65 11.60
C PRO A 78 5.21 12.25 11.15
N THR A 79 4.45 11.22 11.55
CA THR A 79 4.71 9.83 11.13
C THR A 79 4.47 9.61 9.64
N SER A 80 3.43 10.23 9.07
CA SER A 80 3.11 10.11 7.64
C SER A 80 4.15 10.83 6.79
N MET A 81 4.53 12.05 7.18
CA MET A 81 5.55 12.83 6.47
C MET A 81 6.91 12.11 6.45
N LYS A 82 7.33 11.50 7.56
CA LYS A 82 8.56 10.71 7.61
C LYS A 82 8.52 9.52 6.65
N ALA A 83 7.37 8.86 6.51
CA ALA A 83 7.20 7.76 5.57
C ALA A 83 7.24 8.23 4.12
N ALA A 84 6.67 9.41 3.81
CA ALA A 84 6.74 10.01 2.49
C ALA A 84 8.19 10.33 2.07
N ILE A 85 8.99 10.92 2.97
CA ILE A 85 10.41 11.19 2.73
C ILE A 85 11.20 9.90 2.45
N GLN A 86 10.99 8.86 3.28
CA GLN A 86 11.65 7.55 3.08
C GLN A 86 11.26 6.89 1.76
N LEU A 87 10.01 7.07 1.31
CA LEU A 87 9.58 6.58 0.01
C LEU A 87 10.31 7.31 -1.11
N THR A 88 10.42 8.64 -1.04
CA THR A 88 11.11 9.42 -2.08
C THR A 88 12.59 9.07 -2.16
N GLU A 89 13.27 8.79 -1.05
CA GLU A 89 14.66 8.28 -1.05
C GLU A 89 14.77 6.93 -1.77
N SER A 90 13.75 6.07 -1.70
CA SER A 90 13.77 4.76 -2.37
C SER A 90 13.45 4.79 -3.87
N LEU A 91 13.16 5.98 -4.42
CA LEU A 91 12.90 6.19 -5.85
C LEU A 91 14.15 6.62 -6.63
N GLU A 92 15.26 6.95 -5.94
CA GLU A 92 16.61 7.04 -6.55
C GLU A 92 17.20 5.64 -6.79
#